data_AF-A0A9X2IG80-F1
#
_entry.id   AF-A0A9X2IG80-F1
#
_cell.length_a   1.000
_cell.length_b   1.000
_cell.length_c   1.000
_cell.angle_alpha   90.00
_cell.angle_beta   90.00
_cell.angle_gamma   90.00
#
_symmetry.space_group_name_H-M   'P 1'
#
loop_
_entity.id
_entity.type
_entity.pdbx_description
1 polymer ?
#
loop_
_entity_poly.entity_id
_entity_poly.type
_entity_poly.pdbx_seq_one_letter_code
_entity_poly.pdbx_strand_id
1 'polypeptide(L)'
;MRYVLSNLGQGLRRNTSMHLAVILTLFVSLTMVGTALMVRSQAEKTVDQWGSELQITVYLCRADDSNARCLGEVSNEEKRAIGQVLDDSAQVDSWELESKAEAFEKVKELYSDDADRFEGENAVLTEDDMPESIWVTLKSPDQFEAVTSAVAGLDGVSSVRDQRQTINPLLKIMSGMQVGSLAIAVALIIAALLLVANTIRLTAFARRKEIGIMRLVGASGAYIALPFLLEVLVTTLVAVGLAVGTLAGFMFFGVQRVFSQYLGFIPWIGWEDWAFASIVVAILGPVLSLVPTLLLTSKYLKV
;
A
#
# COMPACT_ATOMS: atom_id res chain seq x y z
N MET A 1 30.67 -4.55 32.86
CA MET A 1 29.35 -4.98 32.33
C MET A 1 28.32 -5.29 33.42
N ARG A 2 28.61 -6.11 34.44
CA ARG A 2 27.63 -6.54 35.46
C ARG A 2 26.96 -5.37 36.22
N TYR A 3 27.70 -4.31 36.51
CA TYR A 3 27.18 -3.07 37.13
C TYR A 3 26.24 -2.26 36.23
N VAL A 4 26.52 -2.21 34.92
CA VAL A 4 25.69 -1.49 33.93
C VAL A 4 24.34 -2.22 33.75
N LEU A 5 24.38 -3.56 33.66
CA LEU A 5 23.18 -4.40 33.53
C LEU A 5 22.31 -4.41 34.79
N SER A 6 22.90 -4.40 35.99
CA SER A 6 22.13 -4.31 37.24
C SER A 6 21.45 -2.95 37.40
N ASN A 7 22.14 -1.86 37.03
CA ASN A 7 21.57 -0.51 37.07
C ASN A 7 20.48 -0.30 36.01
N LEU A 8 20.59 -0.93 34.84
CA LEU A 8 19.53 -0.96 33.82
C LEU A 8 18.26 -1.61 34.35
N GLY A 9 18.38 -2.80 34.95
CA GLY A 9 17.23 -3.52 35.50
C GLY A 9 16.54 -2.75 36.64
N GLN A 10 17.31 -2.13 37.53
CA GLN A 10 16.75 -1.27 38.58
C GLN A 10 16.15 0.03 38.04
N GLY A 11 16.74 0.63 37.00
CA GLY A 11 16.23 1.82 36.32
C GLY A 11 14.87 1.59 35.66
N LEU A 12 14.77 0.52 34.86
CA LEU A 12 13.53 0.10 34.21
C LEU A 12 12.41 -0.17 35.23
N ARG A 13 12.75 -0.82 36.35
CA ARG A 13 11.77 -1.21 37.38
C ARG A 13 11.31 -0.04 38.26
N ARG A 14 12.13 1.00 38.42
CA ARG A 14 11.78 2.18 39.24
C ARG A 14 10.95 3.21 38.49
N ASN A 15 11.00 3.20 37.15
CA ASN A 15 10.30 4.16 36.30
C ASN A 15 9.41 3.47 35.25
N THR A 16 8.75 2.38 35.64
CA THR A 16 7.98 1.50 34.75
C THR A 16 6.86 2.22 34.02
N SER A 17 6.16 3.16 34.65
CA SER A 17 5.06 3.92 34.04
C SER A 17 5.54 4.75 32.85
N MET A 18 6.70 5.39 32.98
CA MET A 18 7.29 6.21 31.92
C MET A 18 7.76 5.36 30.74
N HIS A 19 8.46 4.25 31.01
CA HIS A 19 8.88 3.33 29.96
C HIS A 19 7.69 2.68 29.26
N LEU A 20 6.62 2.35 30.01
CA LEU A 20 5.40 1.80 29.43
C LEU A 20 4.72 2.80 28.48
N ALA A 21 4.66 4.08 28.84
CA ALA A 21 4.10 5.13 27.97
C ALA A 21 4.91 5.28 26.67
N VAL A 22 6.24 5.23 26.76
CA VAL A 22 7.14 5.26 25.59
C VAL A 22 6.93 4.02 24.72
N ILE A 23 6.88 2.82 25.33
CA ILE A 23 6.63 1.55 24.63
C ILE A 23 5.30 1.61 23.88
N LEU A 24 4.21 2.01 24.54
CA LEU A 24 2.89 2.07 23.93
C LEU A 24 2.84 3.04 22.76
N THR A 25 3.41 4.24 22.92
CA THR A 25 3.40 5.26 21.87
C THR A 25 4.22 4.82 20.66
N LEU A 26 5.43 4.28 20.88
CA LEU A 26 6.27 3.72 19.80
C LEU A 26 5.61 2.52 19.14
N PHE A 27 5.00 1.64 19.91
CA PHE A 27 4.27 0.47 19.42
C PHE A 27 3.15 0.89 18.45
N VAL A 28 2.28 1.81 18.85
CA VAL A 28 1.17 2.29 18.00
C VAL A 28 1.73 2.98 16.74
N SER A 29 2.73 3.85 16.90
CA SER A 29 3.35 4.58 15.78
C SER A 29 3.94 3.64 14.74
N LEU A 30 4.76 2.68 15.19
CA LEU A 30 5.44 1.71 14.32
C LEU A 30 4.47 0.73 13.68
N THR A 31 3.41 0.34 14.40
CA THR A 31 2.35 -0.49 13.83
C THR A 31 1.64 0.25 12.71
N MET A 32 1.29 1.54 12.90
CA MET A 32 0.67 2.33 11.83
C MET A 32 1.58 2.49 10.61
N VAL A 33 2.89 2.71 10.81
CA VAL A 33 3.85 2.73 9.69
C VAL A 33 3.87 1.39 8.96
N GLY A 34 4.00 0.28 9.69
CA GLY A 34 4.01 -1.06 9.08
C GLY A 34 2.73 -1.39 8.33
N THR A 35 1.57 -1.05 8.90
CA THR A 35 0.27 -1.21 8.23
C THR A 35 0.18 -0.35 6.97
N ALA A 36 0.64 0.91 7.00
CA ALA A 36 0.63 1.77 5.82
C ALA A 36 1.51 1.20 4.68
N LEU A 37 2.66 0.61 5.02
CA LEU A 37 3.52 -0.09 4.06
C LEU A 37 2.84 -1.33 3.49
N MET A 38 2.19 -2.15 4.32
CA MET A 38 1.46 -3.33 3.84
C MET A 38 0.25 -2.96 2.96
N VAL A 39 -0.49 -1.91 3.32
CA VAL A 39 -1.59 -1.37 2.49
C VAL A 39 -1.06 -0.88 1.15
N ARG A 40 0.09 -0.21 1.14
CA ARG A 40 0.76 0.20 -0.09
C ARG A 40 1.12 -1.01 -0.96
N SER A 41 1.78 -2.03 -0.40
CA SER A 41 2.12 -3.25 -1.15
C SER A 41 0.89 -3.98 -1.67
N GLN A 42 -0.21 -3.97 -0.92
CA GLN A 42 -1.49 -4.53 -1.38
C GLN A 42 -2.06 -3.74 -2.57
N ALA A 43 -2.03 -2.41 -2.50
CA ALA A 43 -2.47 -1.57 -3.61
C ALA A 43 -1.60 -1.78 -4.87
N GLU A 44 -0.27 -1.85 -4.71
CA GLU A 44 0.67 -2.12 -5.80
C GLU A 44 0.38 -3.48 -6.45
N LYS A 45 0.22 -4.56 -5.68
CA LYS A 45 -0.12 -5.90 -6.22
C LYS A 45 -1.47 -5.95 -6.93
N THR A 46 -2.49 -5.28 -6.37
CA THR A 46 -3.80 -5.21 -7.00
C THR A 46 -3.75 -4.44 -8.32
N VAL A 47 -2.96 -3.36 -8.39
CA VAL A 47 -2.74 -2.62 -9.64
C VAL A 47 -1.88 -3.42 -10.63
N ASP A 48 -0.89 -4.20 -10.19
CA ASP A 48 -0.08 -5.00 -11.10
C ASP A 48 -0.89 -6.16 -11.73
N GLN A 49 -1.77 -6.82 -10.95
CA GLN A 49 -2.56 -7.92 -11.49
C GLN A 49 -3.79 -7.45 -12.28
N TRP A 50 -4.48 -6.41 -11.81
CA TRP A 50 -5.74 -5.96 -12.42
C TRP A 50 -5.64 -4.62 -13.11
N GLY A 51 -4.58 -3.84 -12.91
CA GLY A 51 -4.38 -2.59 -13.64
C GLY A 51 -4.19 -2.82 -15.14
N SER A 52 -3.68 -3.98 -15.53
CA SER A 52 -3.69 -4.47 -16.92
C SER A 52 -5.06 -4.99 -17.38
N GLU A 53 -6.00 -5.29 -16.48
CA GLU A 53 -7.40 -5.64 -16.81
C GLU A 53 -8.35 -4.42 -16.75
N LEU A 54 -7.93 -3.35 -16.08
CA LEU A 54 -8.57 -2.03 -16.09
C LEU A 54 -8.27 -1.29 -17.40
N GLN A 55 -8.55 -1.98 -18.49
CA GLN A 55 -8.35 -1.51 -19.86
C GLN A 55 -9.46 -0.58 -20.28
N ILE A 56 -9.17 0.25 -21.29
CA ILE A 56 -10.23 0.91 -22.04
C ILE A 56 -10.72 -0.12 -23.07
N THR A 57 -12.01 -0.42 -23.04
CA THR A 57 -12.62 -1.28 -24.06
C THR A 57 -13.27 -0.40 -25.12
N VAL A 58 -12.75 -0.48 -26.34
CA VAL A 58 -13.32 0.19 -27.52
C VAL A 58 -14.18 -0.83 -28.25
N TYR A 59 -15.49 -0.75 -28.09
CA TYR A 59 -16.44 -1.59 -28.82
C TYR A 59 -16.56 -1.10 -30.25
N LEU A 60 -16.41 -2.02 -31.20
CA LEU A 60 -16.53 -1.75 -32.63
C LEU A 60 -17.98 -1.88 -33.11
N CYS A 61 -18.29 -1.22 -34.21
CA CYS A 61 -19.62 -1.25 -34.81
C CYS A 61 -20.05 -2.65 -35.25
N ARG A 62 -21.26 -3.04 -34.83
CA ARG A 62 -21.94 -4.26 -35.30
C ARG A 62 -22.87 -3.96 -36.48
N ALA A 63 -23.28 -5.02 -37.19
CA ALA A 63 -24.26 -4.90 -38.28
C ALA A 63 -25.62 -4.37 -37.83
N ASP A 64 -26.01 -4.64 -36.58
CA ASP A 64 -27.28 -4.27 -35.94
C ASP A 64 -27.12 -3.15 -34.89
N ASP A 65 -25.99 -2.42 -34.91
CA ASP A 65 -25.67 -1.46 -33.86
C ASP A 65 -26.67 -0.29 -33.82
N SER A 66 -27.08 0.08 -32.62
CA SER A 66 -28.00 1.19 -32.37
C SER A 66 -27.34 2.57 -32.46
N ASN A 67 -26.01 2.64 -32.53
CA ASN A 67 -25.28 3.89 -32.64
C ASN A 67 -25.40 4.47 -34.06
N ALA A 68 -25.84 5.73 -34.15
CA ALA A 68 -26.00 6.46 -35.41
C ALA A 68 -24.71 6.64 -36.24
N ARG A 69 -23.52 6.45 -35.66
CA ARG A 69 -22.23 6.46 -36.38
C ARG A 69 -21.89 5.12 -37.00
N CYS A 70 -22.51 4.04 -36.54
CA CYS A 70 -22.32 2.72 -37.10
C CYS A 70 -23.24 2.55 -38.31
N LEU A 71 -22.67 2.70 -39.51
CA LEU A 71 -23.39 2.51 -40.77
C LEU A 71 -23.45 1.04 -41.21
N GLY A 72 -22.77 0.16 -40.47
CA GLY A 72 -22.68 -1.28 -40.69
C GLY A 72 -21.61 -1.89 -39.78
N GLU A 73 -21.35 -3.16 -40.00
CA GLU A 73 -20.27 -3.86 -39.30
C GLU A 73 -18.90 -3.25 -39.65
N VAL A 74 -18.04 -3.15 -38.64
CA VAL A 74 -16.71 -2.55 -38.77
C VAL A 74 -15.88 -3.24 -39.86
N SER A 75 -15.31 -2.45 -40.76
CA SER A 75 -14.45 -2.92 -41.84
C SER A 75 -13.00 -3.11 -41.39
N ASN A 76 -12.25 -3.93 -42.14
CA ASN A 76 -10.81 -4.10 -41.90
C ASN A 76 -9.99 -2.82 -42.13
N GLU A 77 -10.51 -1.85 -42.88
CA GLU A 77 -9.84 -0.55 -43.07
C GLU A 77 -10.01 0.33 -41.82
N GLU A 78 -11.23 0.40 -41.28
CA GLU A 78 -11.52 1.11 -40.03
C GLU A 78 -10.74 0.52 -38.85
N LYS A 79 -10.66 -0.82 -38.73
CA LYS A 79 -9.83 -1.48 -37.70
C LYS A 79 -8.37 -1.06 -37.75
N ARG A 80 -7.79 -0.97 -38.96
CA ARG A 80 -6.40 -0.51 -39.13
C ARG A 80 -6.23 0.95 -38.78
N ALA A 81 -7.19 1.80 -39.13
CA ALA A 81 -7.16 3.22 -38.78
C ALA A 81 -7.22 3.43 -37.27
N ILE A 82 -8.09 2.70 -36.56
CA ILE A 82 -8.18 2.72 -35.10
C ILE A 82 -6.87 2.23 -34.47
N GLY A 83 -6.32 1.11 -34.97
CA GLY A 83 -5.03 0.58 -34.52
C GLY A 83 -3.88 1.57 -34.69
N GLN A 84 -3.81 2.29 -35.81
CA GLN A 84 -2.79 3.32 -36.03
C GLN A 84 -2.89 4.47 -35.02
N VAL A 85 -4.10 4.94 -34.72
CA VAL A 85 -4.30 5.99 -33.71
C VAL A 85 -3.84 5.54 -32.32
N LEU A 86 -4.04 4.25 -31.99
CA LEU A 86 -3.57 3.65 -30.74
C LEU A 86 -2.05 3.48 -30.71
N ASP A 87 -1.43 3.04 -31.82
CA ASP A 87 0.02 2.89 -31.94
C ASP A 87 0.75 4.25 -31.84
N ASP A 88 0.17 5.31 -32.42
CA ASP A 88 0.71 6.66 -32.38
C ASP A 88 0.49 7.36 -31.02
N SER A 89 -0.35 6.79 -30.15
CA SER A 89 -0.65 7.36 -28.84
C SER A 89 0.49 7.09 -27.85
N ALA A 90 1.14 8.16 -27.38
CA ALA A 90 2.18 8.05 -26.36
C ALA A 90 1.69 7.44 -25.03
N GLN A 91 0.38 7.53 -24.76
CA GLN A 91 -0.27 7.09 -23.53
C GLN A 91 -0.62 5.59 -23.51
N VAL A 92 -0.70 4.98 -24.70
CA VAL A 92 -0.95 3.54 -24.87
C VAL A 92 0.33 2.76 -24.62
N ASP A 93 0.21 1.67 -23.88
CA ASP A 93 1.28 0.69 -23.64
C ASP A 93 1.16 -0.47 -24.64
N SER A 94 -0.04 -1.05 -24.74
CA SER A 94 -0.38 -2.11 -25.70
C SER A 94 -1.87 -2.08 -26.02
N TRP A 95 -2.26 -2.73 -27.12
CA TRP A 95 -3.65 -3.00 -27.43
C TRP A 95 -3.81 -4.38 -28.09
N GLU A 96 -4.96 -5.00 -27.85
CA GLU A 96 -5.30 -6.31 -28.39
C GLU A 96 -6.71 -6.27 -28.99
N LEU A 97 -6.90 -6.93 -30.13
CA LEU A 97 -8.23 -7.13 -30.71
C LEU A 97 -8.83 -8.40 -30.14
N GLU A 98 -10.04 -8.28 -29.61
CA GLU A 98 -10.87 -9.40 -29.21
C GLU A 98 -11.97 -9.61 -30.26
N SER A 99 -11.98 -10.80 -30.83
CA SER A 99 -13.00 -11.24 -31.78
C SER A 99 -14.34 -11.55 -31.09
N LYS A 100 -15.42 -11.61 -31.88
CA LYS A 100 -16.75 -12.00 -31.37
C LYS A 100 -16.73 -13.38 -30.70
N ALA A 101 -16.04 -14.34 -31.32
CA ALA A 101 -15.86 -15.69 -30.79
C ALA A 101 -15.16 -15.68 -29.42
N GLU A 102 -14.05 -14.96 -29.29
CA GLU A 102 -13.32 -14.86 -28.01
C GLU A 102 -14.15 -14.18 -26.94
N ALA A 103 -14.86 -13.11 -27.28
CA ALA A 103 -15.77 -12.43 -26.36
C ALA A 103 -16.90 -13.37 -25.90
N PHE A 104 -17.47 -14.17 -26.82
CA PHE A 104 -18.52 -15.14 -26.50
C PHE A 104 -18.03 -16.27 -25.59
N GLU A 105 -16.82 -16.79 -25.83
CA GLU A 105 -16.20 -17.78 -24.94
C GLU A 105 -15.99 -17.22 -23.52
N LYS A 106 -15.48 -15.99 -23.38
CA LYS A 106 -15.31 -15.34 -22.07
C LYS A 106 -16.63 -15.19 -21.31
N VAL A 107 -17.72 -14.86 -22.01
CA VAL A 107 -19.06 -14.78 -21.40
C VAL A 107 -19.50 -16.16 -20.90
N LYS A 108 -19.31 -17.22 -21.71
CA LYS A 108 -19.65 -18.59 -21.29
C LYS A 108 -18.83 -19.06 -20.09
N GLU A 109 -17.54 -18.71 -20.04
CA GLU A 109 -16.68 -19.01 -18.89
C GLU A 109 -17.13 -18.29 -17.62
N LEU A 110 -17.50 -17.00 -17.72
CA LEU A 110 -17.97 -16.22 -16.57
C LEU A 110 -19.29 -16.75 -15.98
N TYR A 111 -20.14 -17.34 -16.82
CA TYR A 111 -21.43 -17.92 -16.45
C TYR A 111 -21.44 -19.44 -16.58
N SER A 112 -20.31 -20.10 -16.29
CA SER A 112 -20.15 -21.55 -16.46
C SER A 112 -21.20 -22.39 -15.72
N ASP A 113 -21.72 -21.88 -14.60
CA ASP A 113 -22.78 -22.54 -13.80
C ASP A 113 -24.16 -22.49 -14.48
N ASP A 114 -24.35 -21.63 -15.49
CA ASP A 114 -25.58 -21.43 -16.26
C ASP A 114 -25.35 -21.62 -17.78
N ALA A 115 -24.34 -22.43 -18.16
CA ALA A 115 -23.90 -22.60 -19.55
C ALA A 115 -25.03 -23.00 -20.53
N ASP A 116 -26.02 -23.76 -20.05
CA ASP A 116 -27.20 -24.19 -20.82
C ASP A 116 -28.03 -23.02 -21.38
N ARG A 117 -27.87 -21.79 -20.85
CA ARG A 117 -28.56 -20.59 -21.35
C ARG A 117 -27.99 -20.02 -22.66
N PHE A 118 -26.82 -20.48 -23.06
CA PHE A 118 -26.12 -20.05 -24.28
C PHE A 118 -26.18 -21.09 -25.41
N GLU A 119 -26.88 -22.21 -25.20
CA GLU A 119 -26.99 -23.30 -26.17
C GLU A 119 -28.44 -23.50 -26.66
N GLY A 120 -28.59 -23.93 -27.92
CA GLY A 120 -29.88 -24.29 -28.52
C GLY A 120 -30.67 -23.11 -29.11
N GLU A 121 -31.90 -23.39 -29.56
CA GLU A 121 -32.76 -22.46 -30.32
C GLU A 121 -33.26 -21.26 -29.49
N ASN A 122 -33.17 -21.33 -28.15
CA ASN A 122 -33.59 -20.29 -27.22
C ASN A 122 -32.39 -19.67 -26.47
N ALA A 123 -31.20 -19.68 -27.07
CA ALA A 123 -30.02 -19.06 -26.48
C ALA A 123 -30.31 -17.59 -26.17
N VAL A 124 -29.97 -17.16 -24.96
CA VAL A 124 -30.18 -15.77 -24.50
C VAL A 124 -29.21 -14.80 -25.19
N LEU A 125 -28.09 -15.32 -25.67
CA LEU A 125 -27.02 -14.59 -26.35
C LEU A 125 -26.27 -15.57 -27.27
N THR A 126 -25.92 -15.12 -28.47
CA THR A 126 -25.13 -15.87 -29.46
C THR A 126 -23.81 -15.16 -29.78
N GLU A 127 -22.91 -15.81 -30.51
CA GLU A 127 -21.64 -15.20 -30.95
C GLU A 127 -21.88 -13.93 -31.79
N ASP A 128 -22.89 -13.93 -32.66
CA ASP A 128 -23.21 -12.79 -33.53
C ASP A 128 -23.70 -11.57 -32.74
N ASP A 129 -24.24 -11.79 -31.53
CA ASP A 129 -24.64 -10.72 -30.62
C ASP A 129 -23.43 -10.07 -29.92
N MET A 130 -22.24 -10.67 -29.99
CA MET A 130 -21.03 -10.10 -29.39
C MET A 130 -20.41 -9.03 -30.29
N PRO A 131 -20.10 -7.83 -29.77
CA PRO A 131 -19.27 -6.87 -30.49
C PRO A 131 -17.82 -7.34 -30.52
N GLU A 132 -17.12 -7.08 -31.64
CA GLU A 132 -15.67 -7.05 -31.60
C GLU A 132 -15.21 -5.88 -30.74
N SER A 133 -14.12 -6.05 -30.00
CA SER A 133 -13.63 -5.00 -29.12
C SER A 133 -12.11 -4.88 -29.16
N ILE A 134 -11.61 -3.65 -29.01
CA ILE A 134 -10.19 -3.39 -28.84
C ILE A 134 -9.94 -3.06 -27.37
N TRP A 135 -9.07 -3.87 -26.79
CA TRP A 135 -8.66 -3.86 -25.39
C TRP A 135 -7.37 -3.04 -25.30
N VAL A 136 -7.44 -1.83 -24.73
CA VAL A 136 -6.34 -0.87 -24.70
C VAL A 136 -5.78 -0.73 -23.28
N THR A 137 -4.49 -1.04 -23.13
CA THR A 137 -3.73 -0.86 -21.90
C THR A 137 -2.98 0.47 -21.92
N LEU A 138 -3.11 1.25 -20.85
CA LEU A 138 -2.43 2.55 -20.71
C LEU A 138 -1.15 2.43 -19.90
N LYS A 139 -0.14 3.23 -20.23
CA LYS A 139 1.09 3.35 -19.43
C LYS A 139 0.87 3.96 -18.06
N SER A 140 -0.16 4.79 -17.92
CA SER A 140 -0.50 5.45 -16.66
C SER A 140 -2.01 5.50 -16.51
N PRO A 141 -2.56 5.10 -15.35
CA PRO A 141 -4.00 4.99 -15.19
C PRO A 141 -4.75 6.31 -15.38
N ASP A 142 -4.09 7.43 -15.14
CA ASP A 142 -4.71 8.76 -15.11
C ASP A 142 -4.89 9.39 -16.50
N GLN A 143 -4.35 8.76 -17.55
CA GLN A 143 -4.27 9.35 -18.91
C GLN A 143 -5.40 8.89 -19.85
N PHE A 144 -6.50 8.38 -19.30
CA PHE A 144 -7.56 7.74 -20.08
C PHE A 144 -8.33 8.74 -20.97
N GLU A 145 -8.62 9.96 -20.49
CA GLU A 145 -9.45 10.94 -21.22
C GLU A 145 -8.87 11.30 -22.59
N ALA A 146 -7.54 11.34 -22.70
CA ALA A 146 -6.86 11.64 -23.95
C ALA A 146 -7.07 10.52 -24.99
N VAL A 147 -6.95 9.26 -24.55
CA VAL A 147 -7.12 8.08 -25.42
C VAL A 147 -8.58 7.88 -25.78
N THR A 148 -9.50 7.98 -24.82
CA THR A 148 -10.94 7.83 -25.09
C THR A 148 -11.44 8.91 -26.05
N SER A 149 -11.01 10.16 -25.89
CA SER A 149 -11.39 11.25 -26.80
C SER A 149 -10.81 11.08 -28.21
N ALA A 150 -9.61 10.51 -28.33
CA ALA A 150 -8.97 10.25 -29.62
C ALA A 150 -9.70 9.17 -30.43
N VAL A 151 -10.22 8.12 -29.76
CA VAL A 151 -10.84 6.98 -30.44
C VAL A 151 -12.37 7.05 -30.52
N ALA A 152 -13.06 7.75 -29.61
CA ALA A 152 -14.53 7.80 -29.58
C ALA A 152 -15.17 8.49 -30.80
N GLY A 153 -14.40 9.24 -31.57
CA GLY A 153 -14.84 9.94 -32.77
C GLY A 153 -14.51 9.22 -34.09
N LEU A 154 -13.82 8.08 -34.04
CA LEU A 154 -13.40 7.36 -35.24
C LEU A 154 -14.53 6.55 -35.86
N ASP A 155 -14.52 6.44 -37.18
CA ASP A 155 -15.41 5.54 -37.92
C ASP A 155 -15.13 4.08 -37.52
N GLY A 156 -16.18 3.27 -37.42
CA GLY A 156 -16.09 1.89 -36.93
C GLY A 156 -16.07 1.73 -35.40
N VAL A 157 -16.04 2.82 -34.62
CA VAL A 157 -16.15 2.78 -33.15
C VAL A 157 -17.60 3.00 -32.71
N SER A 158 -18.17 2.00 -32.04
CA SER A 158 -19.51 2.07 -31.47
C SER A 158 -19.50 2.77 -30.11
N SER A 159 -18.69 2.30 -29.16
CA SER A 159 -18.61 2.97 -27.86
C SER A 159 -17.29 2.70 -27.19
N VAL A 160 -16.85 3.66 -26.38
CA VAL A 160 -15.65 3.53 -25.55
C VAL A 160 -16.12 3.39 -24.11
N ARG A 161 -15.86 2.23 -23.51
CA ARG A 161 -16.16 1.98 -22.11
C ARG A 161 -14.88 2.05 -21.30
N ASP A 162 -14.90 2.92 -20.30
CA ASP A 162 -13.89 2.94 -19.26
C ASP A 162 -14.41 2.18 -18.05
N GLN A 163 -13.98 0.93 -17.90
CA GLN A 163 -14.33 0.08 -16.76
C GLN A 163 -13.91 0.73 -15.43
N ARG A 164 -12.92 1.66 -15.45
CA ARG A 164 -12.49 2.38 -14.26
C ARG A 164 -13.46 3.42 -13.78
N GLN A 165 -14.41 3.95 -14.56
CA GLN A 165 -15.37 4.92 -14.00
C GLN A 165 -16.16 4.33 -12.83
N THR A 166 -16.39 3.02 -12.86
CA THR A 166 -17.04 2.27 -11.79
C THR A 166 -16.12 2.04 -10.58
N ILE A 167 -14.82 1.86 -10.81
CA ILE A 167 -13.82 1.47 -9.79
C ILE A 167 -13.03 2.69 -9.25
N ASN A 168 -13.02 3.82 -9.97
CA ASN A 168 -12.31 5.05 -9.62
C ASN A 168 -12.73 5.62 -8.26
N PRO A 169 -14.02 5.63 -7.85
CA PRO A 169 -14.39 6.01 -6.49
C PRO A 169 -13.70 5.14 -5.42
N LEU A 170 -13.59 3.83 -5.67
CA LEU A 170 -12.90 2.91 -4.76
C LEU A 170 -11.40 3.18 -4.72
N LEU A 171 -10.75 3.36 -5.88
CA LEU A 171 -9.32 3.71 -5.95
C LEU A 171 -9.01 5.03 -5.23
N LYS A 172 -9.86 6.04 -5.38
CA LYS A 172 -9.74 7.32 -4.67
C LYS A 172 -9.86 7.15 -3.16
N ILE A 173 -10.79 6.31 -2.69
CA ILE A 173 -10.92 6.00 -1.26
C ILE A 173 -9.67 5.28 -0.75
N MET A 174 -9.15 4.29 -1.49
CA MET A 174 -7.93 3.55 -1.11
C MET A 174 -6.71 4.47 -1.05
N SER A 175 -6.53 5.33 -2.06
CA SER A 175 -5.47 6.34 -2.07
C SER A 175 -5.62 7.32 -0.90
N GLY A 176 -6.84 7.79 -0.64
CA GLY A 176 -7.15 8.65 0.51
C GLY A 176 -6.80 7.99 1.86
N MET A 177 -7.12 6.70 2.03
CA MET A 177 -6.75 5.93 3.23
C MET A 177 -5.23 5.76 3.35
N GLN A 178 -4.53 5.53 2.24
CA GLN A 178 -3.07 5.42 2.22
C GLN A 178 -2.41 6.74 2.66
N VAL A 179 -2.83 7.86 2.08
CA VAL A 179 -2.32 9.20 2.47
C VAL A 179 -2.69 9.54 3.91
N GLY A 180 -3.94 9.25 4.32
CA GLY A 180 -4.41 9.49 5.69
C GLY A 180 -3.65 8.68 6.73
N SER A 181 -3.43 7.38 6.48
CA SER A 181 -2.66 6.52 7.38
C SER A 181 -1.20 6.96 7.51
N LEU A 182 -0.58 7.38 6.40
CA LEU A 182 0.77 7.94 6.41
C LEU A 182 0.83 9.25 7.21
N ALA A 183 -0.14 10.15 7.02
CA ALA A 183 -0.21 11.41 7.75
C ALA A 183 -0.32 11.19 9.28
N ILE A 184 -1.19 10.27 9.71
CA ILE A 184 -1.34 9.92 11.13
C ILE A 184 -0.06 9.27 11.65
N ALA A 185 0.57 8.37 10.88
CA ALA A 185 1.83 7.74 11.27
C ALA A 185 2.95 8.79 11.51
N VAL A 186 3.07 9.78 10.63
CA VAL A 186 4.03 10.89 10.80
C VAL A 186 3.73 11.70 12.06
N ALA A 187 2.46 12.04 12.30
CA ALA A 187 2.06 12.78 13.51
C ALA A 187 2.39 12.00 14.80
N LEU A 188 2.16 10.69 14.81
CA LEU A 188 2.49 9.83 15.94
C LEU A 188 3.99 9.68 16.16
N ILE A 189 4.80 9.62 15.08
CA ILE A 189 6.26 9.66 15.19
C ILE A 189 6.71 10.95 15.89
N ILE A 190 6.16 12.11 15.50
CA ILE A 190 6.47 13.39 16.14
C ILE A 190 6.07 13.36 17.63
N ALA A 191 4.89 12.83 17.95
CA ALA A 191 4.45 12.68 19.34
C ALA A 191 5.40 11.78 20.15
N ALA A 192 5.84 10.65 19.57
CA ALA A 192 6.80 9.76 20.19
C ALA A 192 8.16 10.45 20.44
N LEU A 193 8.65 11.23 19.47
CA LEU A 193 9.88 12.01 19.62
C LEU A 193 9.80 13.01 20.77
N LEU A 194 8.68 13.73 20.88
CA LEU A 194 8.45 14.67 21.99
C LEU A 194 8.38 13.95 23.35
N LEU A 195 7.72 12.78 23.39
CA LEU A 195 7.62 11.97 24.60
C LEU A 195 9.00 11.45 25.05
N VAL A 196 9.82 10.98 24.11
CA VAL A 196 11.21 10.55 24.36
C VAL A 196 12.05 11.72 24.85
N ALA A 197 11.93 12.89 24.21
CA ALA A 197 12.67 14.08 24.62
C ALA A 197 12.34 14.53 26.06
N ASN A 198 11.04 14.55 26.40
CA ASN A 198 10.58 14.85 27.76
C ASN A 198 11.04 13.79 28.76
N THR A 199 11.07 12.53 28.33
CA THR A 199 11.55 11.42 29.14
C THR A 199 13.02 11.58 29.51
N ILE A 200 13.88 11.86 28.53
CA ILE A 200 15.31 12.08 28.75
C ILE A 200 15.54 13.28 29.69
N ARG A 201 14.78 14.37 29.50
CA ARG A 201 14.90 15.55 30.36
C ARG A 201 14.59 15.22 31.82
N LEU A 202 13.50 14.50 32.08
CA LEU A 202 13.08 14.14 33.43
C LEU A 202 14.03 13.15 34.08
N THR A 203 14.48 12.12 33.35
CA THR A 203 15.42 11.12 33.88
C THR A 203 16.80 11.71 34.15
N ALA A 204 17.30 12.59 33.28
CA ALA A 204 18.55 13.32 33.50
C ALA A 204 18.45 14.22 34.74
N PHE A 205 17.34 14.94 34.93
CA PHE A 205 17.13 15.77 36.12
C PHE A 205 17.08 14.96 37.42
N ALA A 206 16.44 13.78 37.38
CA ALA A 206 16.37 12.86 38.52
C ALA A 206 17.74 12.28 38.90
N ARG A 207 18.62 12.05 37.92
CA ARG A 207 19.98 11.50 38.11
C ARG A 207 21.08 12.57 38.16
N ARG A 208 20.73 13.86 38.26
CA ARG A 208 21.71 14.97 38.17
C ARG A 208 22.86 14.88 39.19
N LYS A 209 22.59 14.37 40.40
CA LYS A 209 23.63 14.20 41.45
C LYS A 209 24.63 13.10 41.06
N GLU A 210 24.14 11.97 40.56
CA GLU A 210 24.99 10.85 40.11
C GLU A 210 25.84 11.25 38.90
N ILE A 211 25.23 11.97 37.95
CA ILE A 211 25.92 12.55 36.79
C ILE A 211 27.02 13.51 37.23
N GLY A 212 26.74 14.37 38.22
CA GLY A 212 27.72 15.29 38.80
C GLY A 212 28.91 14.58 39.41
N ILE A 213 28.68 13.51 40.18
CA ILE A 213 29.76 12.69 40.75
C ILE A 213 30.60 12.04 39.65
N MET A 214 29.97 11.43 38.64
CA MET A 214 30.69 10.80 37.52
C MET A 214 31.57 11.80 36.76
N ARG A 215 31.14 13.05 36.63
CA ARG A 215 31.96 14.11 36.03
C ARG A 215 33.18 14.49 36.88
N LEU A 216 33.04 14.53 38.21
CA LEU A 216 34.14 14.85 39.12
C LEU A 216 35.28 13.82 39.07
N VAL A 217 34.97 12.55 38.79
CA VAL A 217 35.97 11.49 38.56
C VAL A 217 36.46 11.39 37.11
N GLY A 218 36.10 12.36 36.24
CA GLY A 218 36.60 12.45 34.86
C GLY A 218 35.93 11.49 33.87
N ALA A 219 34.72 10.99 34.16
CA ALA A 219 34.01 10.13 33.23
C ALA A 219 33.66 10.88 31.93
N SER A 220 33.86 10.20 30.79
CA SER A 220 33.53 10.77 29.48
C SER A 220 32.01 10.96 29.32
N GLY A 221 31.60 11.95 28.51
CA GLY A 221 30.17 12.19 28.24
C GLY A 221 29.45 10.98 27.65
N ALA A 222 30.15 10.16 26.85
CA ALA A 222 29.62 8.91 26.31
C ALA A 222 29.34 7.87 27.41
N TYR A 223 30.22 7.77 28.42
CA TYR A 223 30.02 6.86 29.55
C TYR A 223 28.82 7.27 30.40
N ILE A 224 28.59 8.58 30.55
CA ILE A 224 27.43 9.12 31.26
C ILE A 224 26.12 8.90 30.47
N ALA A 225 26.16 8.99 29.14
CA ALA A 225 25.00 8.81 28.27
C ALA A 225 24.60 7.33 28.06
N LEU A 226 25.56 6.40 28.16
CA LEU A 226 25.36 4.97 27.92
C LEU A 226 24.16 4.33 28.64
N PRO A 227 23.93 4.54 29.96
CA PRO A 227 22.77 3.96 30.64
C PRO A 227 21.43 4.45 30.06
N PHE A 228 21.34 5.72 29.65
CA PHE A 228 20.12 6.27 29.04
C PHE A 228 19.86 5.66 27.66
N LEU A 229 20.92 5.49 26.86
CA LEU A 229 20.82 4.86 25.53
C LEU A 229 20.37 3.41 25.64
N LEU A 230 20.89 2.67 26.61
CA LEU A 230 20.51 1.27 26.83
C LEU A 230 19.07 1.13 27.33
N GLU A 231 18.59 2.03 28.21
CA GLU A 231 17.18 2.07 28.61
C GLU A 231 16.26 2.28 27.40
N VAL A 232 16.56 3.28 26.58
CA VAL A 232 15.78 3.60 25.37
C VAL A 232 15.83 2.46 24.36
N LEU A 233 17.00 1.84 24.16
CA LEU A 233 17.17 0.71 23.26
C LEU A 233 16.27 -0.46 23.68
N VAL A 234 16.29 -0.86 24.95
CA VAL A 234 15.45 -1.97 25.43
C VAL A 234 13.97 -1.64 25.27
N THR A 235 13.52 -0.44 25.63
CA THR A 235 12.12 -0.05 25.42
C THR A 235 11.72 -0.05 23.96
N THR A 236 12.62 0.35 23.07
CA THR A 236 12.37 0.37 21.63
C THR A 236 12.27 -1.04 21.06
N LEU A 237 13.16 -1.94 21.47
CA LEU A 237 13.14 -3.34 21.02
C LEU A 237 11.84 -4.04 21.43
N VAL A 238 11.33 -3.77 22.63
CA VAL A 238 10.03 -4.29 23.07
C VAL A 238 8.90 -3.73 22.19
N ALA A 239 8.88 -2.42 21.95
CA ALA A 239 7.86 -1.80 21.09
C ALA A 239 7.89 -2.32 19.65
N VAL A 240 9.08 -2.47 19.07
CA VAL A 240 9.29 -3.07 17.73
C VAL A 240 8.79 -4.51 17.70
N GLY A 241 9.14 -5.32 18.71
CA GLY A 241 8.67 -6.71 18.79
C GLY A 241 7.15 -6.82 18.87
N LEU A 242 6.50 -5.95 19.65
CA LEU A 242 5.04 -5.86 19.71
C LEU A 242 4.44 -5.43 18.36
N ALA A 243 5.03 -4.45 17.69
CA ALA A 243 4.57 -3.97 16.39
C ALA A 243 4.67 -5.06 15.32
N VAL A 244 5.84 -5.68 15.18
CA VAL A 244 6.09 -6.78 14.22
C VAL A 244 5.15 -7.97 14.51
N GLY A 245 4.98 -8.34 15.78
CA GLY A 245 4.03 -9.40 16.17
C GLY A 245 2.58 -9.06 15.85
N THR A 246 2.18 -7.79 16.01
CA THR A 246 0.83 -7.33 15.65
C THR A 246 0.61 -7.37 14.14
N LEU A 247 1.60 -6.95 13.35
CA LEU A 247 1.56 -7.05 11.88
C LEU A 247 1.49 -8.52 11.42
N ALA A 248 2.23 -9.42 12.09
CA ALA A 248 2.17 -10.86 11.80
C ALA A 248 0.79 -11.44 12.15
N GLY A 249 0.22 -11.03 13.28
CA GLY A 249 -1.14 -11.41 13.67
C GLY A 249 -2.18 -10.91 12.68
N PHE A 250 -2.07 -9.66 12.22
CA PHE A 250 -2.93 -9.11 11.18
C PHE A 250 -2.82 -9.89 9.85
N MET A 251 -1.60 -10.24 9.46
CA MET A 251 -1.35 -11.04 8.26
C MET A 251 -2.00 -12.43 8.33
N PHE A 252 -1.79 -13.14 9.43
CA PHE A 252 -2.29 -14.50 9.59
C PHE A 252 -3.82 -14.56 9.80
N PHE A 253 -4.36 -13.73 10.71
CA PHE A 253 -5.78 -13.77 11.04
C PHE A 253 -6.65 -12.93 10.12
N GLY A 254 -6.18 -11.75 9.69
CA GLY A 254 -6.93 -10.87 8.81
C GLY A 254 -6.84 -11.33 7.36
N VAL A 255 -5.64 -11.31 6.79
CA VAL A 255 -5.43 -11.56 5.35
C VAL A 255 -5.66 -13.03 4.99
N GLN A 256 -4.91 -13.95 5.61
CA GLN A 256 -4.90 -15.36 5.18
C GLN A 256 -6.12 -16.17 5.59
N ARG A 257 -6.84 -15.77 6.65
CA ARG A 257 -7.96 -16.55 7.18
C ARG A 257 -9.32 -15.94 6.91
N VAL A 258 -9.42 -14.60 6.89
CA VAL A 258 -10.69 -13.92 6.62
C VAL A 258 -10.75 -13.49 5.17
N PHE A 259 -9.85 -12.58 4.75
CA PHE A 259 -10.00 -11.94 3.43
C PHE A 259 -9.79 -12.90 2.25
N SER A 260 -8.81 -13.80 2.31
CA SER A 260 -8.56 -14.78 1.24
C SER A 260 -9.73 -15.74 0.98
N GLN A 261 -10.52 -16.08 2.01
CA GLN A 261 -11.65 -17.01 1.88
C GLN A 261 -12.86 -16.38 1.18
N TYR A 262 -13.05 -15.07 1.36
CA TYR A 262 -14.19 -14.34 0.79
C TYR A 262 -13.86 -13.66 -0.54
N LEU A 263 -12.59 -13.37 -0.80
CA LEU A 263 -12.12 -12.57 -1.94
C LEU A 263 -10.94 -13.26 -2.63
N GLY A 264 -11.11 -14.53 -3.02
CA GLY A 264 -10.06 -15.36 -3.61
C GLY A 264 -9.56 -14.89 -4.98
N PHE A 265 -10.28 -13.97 -5.63
CA PHE A 265 -9.88 -13.37 -6.91
C PHE A 265 -8.83 -12.25 -6.76
N ILE A 266 -8.63 -11.71 -5.54
CA ILE A 266 -7.67 -10.62 -5.28
C ILE A 266 -6.26 -11.19 -4.99
N PRO A 267 -5.18 -10.64 -5.59
CA PRO A 267 -3.82 -10.96 -5.17
C PRO A 267 -3.55 -10.40 -3.78
N TRP A 268 -3.78 -11.20 -2.75
CA TRP A 268 -3.45 -10.80 -1.40
C TRP A 268 -1.94 -10.71 -1.20
N ILE A 269 -1.50 -9.72 -0.43
CA ILE A 269 -0.13 -9.61 0.06
C ILE A 269 0.32 -10.91 0.73
N GLY A 270 1.62 -11.18 0.66
CA GLY A 270 2.28 -12.38 1.16
C GLY A 270 3.19 -12.08 2.37
N TRP A 271 3.85 -13.14 2.86
CA TRP A 271 4.82 -13.01 3.95
C TRP A 271 6.05 -12.17 3.59
N GLU A 272 6.36 -12.05 2.30
CA GLU A 272 7.43 -11.18 1.80
C GLU A 272 7.14 -9.69 2.05
N ASP A 273 5.90 -9.25 1.80
CA ASP A 273 5.48 -7.87 2.05
C ASP A 273 5.48 -7.56 3.56
N TRP A 274 5.02 -8.53 4.37
CA TRP A 274 5.11 -8.44 5.82
C TRP A 274 6.57 -8.37 6.29
N ALA A 275 7.47 -9.17 5.72
CA ALA A 275 8.89 -9.18 6.08
C ALA A 275 9.56 -7.86 5.74
N PHE A 276 9.27 -7.31 4.55
CA PHE A 276 9.73 -5.98 4.14
C PHE A 276 9.26 -4.89 5.12
N ALA A 277 7.96 -4.83 5.41
CA ALA A 277 7.41 -3.85 6.36
C ALA A 277 8.03 -4.02 7.76
N SER A 278 8.24 -5.25 8.20
CA SER A 278 8.84 -5.57 9.50
C SER A 278 10.31 -5.15 9.59
N ILE A 279 11.09 -5.33 8.52
CA ILE A 279 12.49 -4.87 8.45
C ILE A 279 12.54 -3.34 8.52
N VAL A 280 11.69 -2.66 7.77
CA VAL A 280 11.60 -1.19 7.81
C VAL A 280 11.26 -0.71 9.21
N VAL A 281 10.25 -1.30 9.86
CA VAL A 281 9.88 -0.98 11.25
C VAL A 281 11.01 -1.27 12.24
N ALA A 282 11.71 -2.40 12.08
CA ALA A 282 12.81 -2.80 12.96
C ALA A 282 14.03 -1.88 12.88
N ILE A 283 14.27 -1.26 11.73
CA ILE A 283 15.33 -0.25 11.55
C ILE A 283 14.83 1.13 12.00
N LEU A 284 13.61 1.50 11.62
CA LEU A 284 13.05 2.82 11.87
C LEU A 284 12.88 3.08 13.37
N GLY A 285 12.43 2.08 14.16
CA GLY A 285 12.27 2.21 15.61
C GLY A 285 13.53 2.70 16.33
N PRO A 286 14.66 1.97 16.26
CA PRO A 286 15.93 2.39 16.83
C PRO A 286 16.44 3.73 16.30
N VAL A 287 16.27 4.01 15.00
CA VAL A 287 16.69 5.30 14.43
C VAL A 287 15.90 6.45 15.06
N LEU A 288 14.58 6.32 15.14
CA LEU A 288 13.70 7.35 15.70
C LEU A 288 13.88 7.53 17.21
N SER A 289 14.32 6.52 17.95
CA SER A 289 14.48 6.64 19.40
C SER A 289 15.91 6.99 19.82
N LEU A 290 16.93 6.37 19.21
CA LEU A 290 18.33 6.54 19.63
C LEU A 290 18.95 7.83 19.12
N VAL A 291 18.66 8.26 17.88
CA VAL A 291 19.24 9.49 17.33
C VAL A 291 18.86 10.72 18.15
N PRO A 292 17.57 10.96 18.48
CA PRO A 292 17.22 12.06 19.38
C PRO A 292 17.80 11.87 20.78
N THR A 293 17.89 10.63 21.27
CA THR A 293 18.47 10.36 22.59
C THR A 293 19.94 10.77 22.64
N LEU A 294 20.73 10.44 21.63
CA LEU A 294 22.14 10.85 21.51
C LEU A 294 22.29 12.37 21.44
N LEU A 295 21.47 13.04 20.63
CA LEU A 295 21.50 14.49 20.46
C LEU A 295 21.09 15.24 21.74
N LEU A 296 20.04 14.77 22.42
CA LEU A 296 19.53 15.42 23.62
C LEU A 296 20.40 15.15 24.84
N THR A 297 20.85 13.90 25.04
CA THR A 297 21.76 13.58 26.16
C THR A 297 23.06 14.37 26.05
N SER A 298 23.69 14.44 24.87
CA SER A 298 24.91 15.23 24.67
C SER A 298 24.71 16.73 24.91
N LYS A 299 23.52 17.27 24.61
CA LYS A 299 23.18 18.68 24.88
C LYS A 299 22.96 18.94 26.38
N TYR A 300 22.20 18.09 27.08
CA TYR A 300 21.91 18.26 28.51
C TYR A 300 23.11 17.93 29.40
N LEU A 301 24.02 17.10 28.92
CA LEU A 301 25.26 16.77 29.63
C LEU A 301 26.37 17.81 29.42
N LYS A 302 26.22 18.86 28.61
CA LYS A 302 27.26 19.90 28.42
C LYS A 302 27.27 21.01 29.47
N VAL A 303 26.27 21.06 30.37
CA VAL A 303 26.18 22.05 31.47
C VAL A 303 26.84 21.51 32.72
#